data_AF-A0A948VBY3-F1
#
_entry.id   AF-A0A948VBY3-F1
#
_cell.length_a   1.000
_cell.length_b   1.000
_cell.length_c   1.000
_cell.angle_alpha   90.00
_cell.angle_beta   90.00
_cell.angle_gamma   90.00
#
_symmetry.space_group_name_H-M   'P 1'
#
loop_
_entity.id
_entity.type
_entity.pdbx_description
1 polymer ?
#
loop_
_entity_poly.entity_id
_entity_poly.type
_entity_poly.pdbx_seq_one_letter_code
_entity_poly.pdbx_strand_id
1 'polypeptide(L)'
;MAYDPAQIEPRWQRYWEENKTFAAPDGGDRPKYYVLDMFPYPSGNGLHVGHPEGYTATDIIARYKRMRGFNVLHPMGWDSFGLPAENHAIKTGTHPRETTVRNIANFKRQLKLLGFSFDWDREVATSDPDYYRWTQWIFTLLYRQGLAYEAEMAVNWCPALGTVLANEEVKDGLSEVGSHPVVRKPMKQWMLRITSYAERLLEDLDDLDWPDYIKDLQRNWIGRSEGADVDFPVKGSERRLRIFTTRPDTMFGATYMV
;
A
#
# COMPACT_ATOMS: atom_id res chain seq x y z
N MET A 1 21.52 -26.19 34.28
CA MET A 1 20.21 -25.52 34.29
C MET A 1 19.68 -25.55 32.86
N ALA A 2 18.44 -25.95 32.63
CA ALA A 2 17.86 -26.00 31.28
C ALA A 2 17.37 -24.61 30.86
N TYR A 3 17.38 -24.33 29.55
CA TYR A 3 16.78 -23.12 28.98
C TYR A 3 15.25 -23.20 29.06
N ASP A 4 14.60 -22.18 29.63
CA ASP A 4 13.14 -22.08 29.78
C ASP A 4 12.64 -20.72 29.21
N PRO A 5 12.12 -20.69 27.97
CA PRO A 5 11.58 -19.47 27.35
C PRO A 5 10.45 -18.85 28.17
N ALA A 6 9.59 -19.66 28.79
CA ALA A 6 8.41 -19.18 29.50
C ALA A 6 8.76 -18.31 30.71
N GLN A 7 9.95 -18.51 31.29
CA GLN A 7 10.47 -17.66 32.36
C GLN A 7 11.32 -16.49 31.82
N ILE A 8 12.07 -16.70 30.74
CA ILE A 8 13.06 -15.75 30.25
C ILE A 8 12.43 -14.64 29.40
N GLU A 9 11.54 -14.98 28.46
CA GLU A 9 10.99 -14.04 27.49
C GLU A 9 10.13 -12.95 28.15
N PRO A 10 9.15 -13.27 29.04
CA PRO A 10 8.32 -12.23 29.66
C PRO A 10 9.12 -11.28 30.54
N ARG A 11 10.21 -11.76 31.16
CA ARG A 11 11.11 -10.95 31.96
C ARG A 11 11.78 -9.86 31.12
N TRP A 12 12.35 -10.23 29.98
CA TRP A 12 13.05 -9.28 29.11
C TRP A 12 12.09 -8.35 28.36
N GLN A 13 10.96 -8.87 27.89
CA GLN A 13 9.91 -8.06 27.26
C GLN A 13 9.41 -6.96 28.20
N ARG A 14 9.16 -7.31 29.47
CA ARG A 14 8.78 -6.34 30.51
C ARG A 14 9.87 -5.30 30.74
N TYR A 15 11.12 -5.74 30.87
CA TYR A 15 12.25 -4.83 31.03
C TYR A 15 12.35 -3.82 29.88
N TRP A 16 12.23 -4.27 28.63
CA TRP A 16 12.31 -3.38 27.47
C TRP A 16 11.16 -2.37 27.40
N GLU A 17 9.94 -2.80 27.75
CA GLU A 17 8.77 -1.93 27.80
C GLU A 17 8.92 -0.86 28.89
N GLU A 18 9.24 -1.26 30.12
CA GLU A 18 9.36 -0.36 31.27
C GLU A 18 10.50 0.66 31.09
N ASN A 19 11.59 0.25 30.46
CA ASN A 19 12.76 1.11 30.22
C ASN A 19 12.71 1.84 28.87
N LYS A 20 11.62 1.69 28.10
CA LYS A 20 11.50 2.28 26.76
C LYS A 20 12.73 2.00 25.89
N THR A 21 13.29 0.78 25.99
CA THR A 21 14.61 0.43 25.40
C THR A 21 14.68 0.65 23.90
N PHE A 22 13.52 0.61 23.22
CA PHE A 22 13.40 0.73 21.78
C PHE A 22 12.89 2.08 21.30
N ALA A 23 12.63 3.03 22.21
CA ALA A 23 12.20 4.37 21.83
C ALA A 23 13.29 5.08 21.01
N ALA A 24 12.86 5.75 19.93
CA ALA A 24 13.72 6.55 19.07
C ALA A 24 13.52 8.04 19.40
N PRO A 25 14.40 8.65 20.21
CA PRO A 25 14.30 10.07 20.55
C PRO A 25 14.47 10.94 19.32
N ASP A 26 13.76 12.08 19.30
CA ASP A 26 13.94 13.11 18.29
C ASP A 26 15.25 13.86 18.51
N GLY A 27 16.10 13.93 17.48
CA GLY A 27 17.39 14.61 17.53
C GLY A 27 18.52 13.80 18.20
N GLY A 28 19.62 14.49 18.51
CA GLY A 28 20.85 13.92 19.07
C GLY A 28 21.95 13.65 18.04
N ASP A 29 23.14 13.30 18.54
CA ASP A 29 24.36 13.16 17.71
C ASP A 29 24.53 11.78 17.06
N ARG A 30 23.69 10.82 17.44
CA ARG A 30 23.74 9.46 16.88
C ARG A 30 23.22 9.46 15.44
N PRO A 31 23.87 8.73 14.51
CA PRO A 31 23.37 8.62 13.15
C PRO A 31 21.98 7.97 13.15
N LYS A 32 21.03 8.57 12.44
CA LYS A 32 19.66 8.07 12.33
C LYS A 32 19.61 6.81 11.45
N TYR A 33 18.69 5.90 11.77
CA TYR A 33 18.34 4.78 10.91
C TYR A 33 16.84 4.52 11.04
N TYR A 34 16.13 4.39 9.91
CA TYR A 34 14.70 4.11 9.90
C TYR A 34 14.50 2.72 9.29
N VAL A 35 14.01 1.78 10.12
CA VAL A 35 13.55 0.46 9.69
C VAL A 35 12.04 0.48 9.67
N LEU A 36 11.42 0.06 8.56
CA LEU A 36 9.98 0.06 8.42
C LEU A 36 9.49 -1.27 7.84
N ASP A 37 8.45 -1.80 8.46
CA ASP A 37 7.67 -2.91 7.96
C ASP A 37 6.41 -2.39 7.25
N MET A 38 5.92 -3.13 6.25
CA MET A 38 4.54 -2.94 5.82
C MET A 38 3.62 -3.36 6.97
N PHE A 39 3.03 -2.38 7.64
CA PHE A 39 2.12 -2.59 8.76
C PHE A 39 0.88 -3.44 8.39
N PRO A 40 0.34 -4.25 9.30
CA PRO A 40 -0.68 -5.24 8.96
C PRO A 40 -2.10 -4.65 8.88
N TYR A 41 -2.94 -5.28 8.08
CA TYR A 41 -4.40 -5.14 8.16
C TYR A 41 -4.93 -5.87 9.41
N PRO A 42 -5.60 -5.19 10.36
CA PRO A 42 -6.17 -5.82 11.56
C PRO A 42 -7.52 -6.48 11.24
N SER A 43 -7.61 -7.25 10.16
CA SER A 43 -8.84 -7.88 9.64
C SER A 43 -8.96 -9.37 10.00
N GLY A 44 -7.86 -10.02 10.39
CA GLY A 44 -7.82 -11.42 10.81
C GLY A 44 -8.05 -11.64 12.31
N ASN A 45 -8.14 -12.91 12.72
CA ASN A 45 -8.25 -13.32 14.14
C ASN A 45 -6.92 -13.21 14.92
N GLY A 46 -5.88 -12.62 14.32
CA GLY A 46 -4.52 -12.53 14.85
C GLY A 46 -3.49 -12.59 13.73
N LEU A 47 -2.21 -12.53 14.10
CA LEU A 47 -1.10 -12.71 13.17
C LEU A 47 -1.14 -14.12 12.54
N HIS A 48 -1.05 -14.19 11.21
CA HIS A 48 -0.61 -15.39 10.49
C HIS A 48 0.92 -15.49 10.44
N VAL A 49 1.46 -16.66 10.09
CA VAL A 49 2.91 -16.96 10.06
C VAL A 49 3.74 -16.07 9.13
N GLY A 50 3.15 -15.54 8.05
CA GLY A 50 3.84 -14.59 7.17
C GLY A 50 4.20 -13.25 7.82
N HIS A 51 3.48 -12.80 8.86
CA HIS A 51 3.83 -11.56 9.55
C HIS A 51 5.17 -11.66 10.29
N PRO A 52 5.37 -12.62 11.23
CA PRO A 52 6.64 -12.73 11.92
C PRO A 52 7.78 -13.10 10.98
N GLU A 53 7.54 -13.79 9.87
CA GLU A 53 8.57 -14.09 8.87
C GLU A 53 9.25 -12.80 8.37
N GLY A 54 8.46 -11.83 7.89
CA GLY A 54 8.98 -10.53 7.43
C GLY A 54 9.54 -9.68 8.58
N TYR A 55 8.77 -9.56 9.67
CA TYR A 55 9.13 -8.67 10.79
C TYR A 55 10.36 -9.13 11.58
N THR A 56 10.70 -10.42 11.54
CA THR A 56 11.94 -10.92 12.15
C THR A 56 13.16 -10.40 11.42
N ALA A 57 13.13 -10.33 10.08
CA ALA A 57 14.25 -9.85 9.28
C ALA A 57 14.55 -8.37 9.58
N THR A 58 13.51 -7.53 9.65
CA THR A 58 13.65 -6.10 9.97
C THR A 58 14.05 -5.88 11.43
N ASP A 59 13.53 -6.68 12.38
CA ASP A 59 13.94 -6.63 13.79
C ASP A 59 15.43 -6.95 13.98
N ILE A 60 15.95 -7.95 13.26
CA ILE A 60 17.39 -8.26 13.26
C ILE A 60 18.22 -7.04 12.82
N ILE A 61 17.81 -6.37 11.74
CA ILE A 61 18.49 -5.15 11.25
C ILE A 61 18.37 -4.01 12.27
N ALA A 62 17.19 -3.80 12.85
CA ALA A 62 16.96 -2.75 13.84
C ALA A 62 17.86 -2.93 15.06
N ARG A 63 17.91 -4.14 15.62
CA ARG A 63 18.77 -4.49 16.76
C ARG A 63 20.25 -4.35 16.42
N TYR A 64 20.67 -4.87 15.26
CA TYR A 64 22.04 -4.73 14.78
C TYR A 64 22.46 -3.26 14.68
N LYS A 65 21.63 -2.40 14.06
CA LYS A 65 21.94 -0.97 13.92
C LYS A 65 21.97 -0.26 15.28
N ARG A 66 21.05 -0.57 16.21
CA ARG A 66 21.12 -0.04 17.58
C ARG A 66 22.44 -0.41 18.27
N MET A 67 22.87 -1.67 18.16
CA MET A 67 24.15 -2.14 18.73
C MET A 67 25.37 -1.48 18.07
N ARG A 68 25.24 -1.00 16.84
CA ARG A 68 26.26 -0.22 16.12
C ARG A 68 26.23 1.28 16.44
N GLY A 69 25.41 1.72 17.40
CA GLY A 69 25.36 3.10 17.88
C GLY A 69 24.40 4.01 17.13
N PHE A 70 23.54 3.48 16.26
CA PHE A 70 22.54 4.27 15.55
C PHE A 70 21.34 4.61 16.45
N ASN A 71 20.72 5.77 16.21
CA ASN A 71 19.38 6.08 16.69
C ASN A 71 18.37 5.45 15.72
N VAL A 72 17.76 4.32 16.12
CA VAL A 72 16.92 3.51 15.24
C VAL A 72 15.45 3.73 15.55
N LEU A 73 14.73 4.34 14.60
CA LEU A 73 13.28 4.33 14.55
C LEU A 73 12.81 3.04 13.87
N HIS A 74 12.09 2.20 14.61
CA HIS A 74 11.43 1.00 14.11
C HIS A 74 9.99 1.03 14.61
N PRO A 75 9.07 1.68 13.91
CA PRO A 75 7.69 1.87 14.36
C PRO A 75 6.81 0.72 13.88
N MET A 76 5.61 0.65 14.44
CA MET A 76 4.54 -0.21 13.95
C MET A 76 3.22 0.56 13.97
N GLY A 77 2.28 0.17 13.12
CA GLY A 77 0.94 0.73 13.13
C GLY A 77 -0.07 -0.26 12.57
N TRP A 78 -1.23 0.24 12.17
CA TRP A 78 -2.34 -0.58 11.70
C TRP A 78 -2.99 0.05 10.48
N ASP A 79 -3.03 -0.70 9.38
CA ASP A 79 -3.81 -0.30 8.22
C ASP A 79 -5.27 -0.71 8.41
N SER A 80 -6.04 0.16 9.05
CA SER A 80 -7.28 -0.19 9.75
C SER A 80 -8.56 0.33 9.07
N PHE A 81 -8.47 0.74 7.80
CA PHE A 81 -9.61 0.99 6.91
C PHE A 81 -9.73 -0.09 5.82
N GLY A 82 -10.74 0.04 4.96
CA GLY A 82 -10.86 -0.73 3.73
C GLY A 82 -11.69 -2.00 3.83
N LEU A 83 -11.83 -2.65 2.68
CA LEU A 83 -12.68 -3.83 2.45
C LEU A 83 -12.42 -4.99 3.42
N PRO A 84 -11.18 -5.30 3.85
CA PRO A 84 -10.97 -6.41 4.79
C PRO A 84 -11.69 -6.22 6.13
N ALA A 85 -11.63 -5.02 6.71
CA ALA A 85 -12.29 -4.71 7.98
C ALA A 85 -13.82 -4.65 7.83
N GLU A 86 -14.30 -4.08 6.74
CA GLU A 86 -15.73 -3.99 6.43
C GLU A 86 -16.36 -5.37 6.16
N ASN A 87 -15.71 -6.21 5.34
CA ASN A 87 -16.19 -7.55 5.04
C ASN A 87 -16.24 -8.44 6.28
N HIS A 88 -15.27 -8.30 7.19
CA HIS A 88 -15.31 -9.00 8.47
C HIS A 88 -16.54 -8.55 9.28
N ALA A 89 -16.73 -7.24 9.43
CA ALA A 89 -17.84 -6.65 10.16
C ALA A 89 -19.21 -7.09 9.63
N ILE A 90 -19.38 -7.14 8.30
CA ILE A 90 -20.60 -7.65 7.65
C ILE A 90 -20.85 -9.12 8.01
N LYS A 91 -19.82 -9.97 7.96
CA LYS A 91 -19.94 -11.40 8.27
C LYS A 91 -20.28 -11.68 9.74
N THR A 92 -19.74 -10.87 10.65
CA THR A 92 -19.92 -11.07 12.11
C THR A 92 -21.07 -10.27 12.69
N GLY A 93 -21.67 -9.35 11.93
CA GLY A 93 -22.72 -8.46 12.41
C GLY A 93 -22.26 -7.47 13.48
N THR A 94 -20.97 -7.12 13.50
CA THR A 94 -20.37 -6.21 14.50
C THR A 94 -19.90 -4.92 13.85
N HIS A 95 -19.94 -3.80 14.56
CA HIS A 95 -19.47 -2.53 14.01
C HIS A 95 -17.96 -2.61 13.64
N PRO A 96 -17.53 -2.13 12.45
CA PRO A 96 -16.12 -2.24 12.01
C PRO A 96 -15.12 -1.68 13.02
N ARG A 97 -15.45 -0.52 13.63
CA ARG A 97 -14.62 0.11 14.67
C ARG A 97 -14.34 -0.80 15.86
N GLU A 98 -15.35 -1.48 16.39
CA GLU A 98 -15.20 -2.35 17.57
C GLU A 98 -14.31 -3.55 17.25
N THR A 99 -14.55 -4.15 16.09
CA THR A 99 -13.75 -5.29 15.60
C THR A 99 -12.30 -4.88 15.38
N THR A 100 -12.08 -3.74 14.73
CA THR A 100 -10.76 -3.18 14.45
C THR A 100 -9.98 -2.92 15.73
N VAL A 101 -10.58 -2.25 16.73
CA VAL A 101 -9.92 -1.98 18.03
C VAL A 101 -9.53 -3.28 18.73
N ARG A 102 -10.43 -4.27 18.76
CA ARG A 102 -10.16 -5.59 19.35
C ARG A 102 -9.03 -6.32 18.63
N ASN A 103 -9.02 -6.28 17.30
CA ASN A 103 -8.00 -6.95 16.49
C ASN A 103 -6.64 -6.28 16.66
N ILE A 104 -6.58 -4.94 16.64
CA ILE A 104 -5.36 -4.17 16.95
C ILE A 104 -4.78 -4.58 18.30
N ALA A 105 -5.61 -4.63 19.35
CA ALA A 105 -5.15 -5.05 20.68
C ALA A 105 -4.59 -6.49 20.69
N ASN A 106 -5.24 -7.42 19.97
CA ASN A 106 -4.75 -8.80 19.86
C ASN A 106 -3.43 -8.89 19.08
N PHE A 107 -3.34 -8.21 17.93
CA PHE A 107 -2.11 -8.18 17.12
C PHE A 107 -0.96 -7.56 17.90
N LYS A 108 -1.18 -6.42 18.56
CA LYS A 108 -0.18 -5.76 19.42
C LYS A 108 0.32 -6.70 20.50
N ARG A 109 -0.59 -7.40 21.19
CA ARG A 109 -0.23 -8.41 22.20
C ARG A 109 0.65 -9.51 21.59
N GLN A 110 0.28 -10.05 20.43
CA GLN A 110 1.06 -11.11 19.76
C GLN A 110 2.44 -10.62 19.30
N LEU A 111 2.55 -9.41 18.72
CA LEU A 111 3.83 -8.81 18.32
C LEU A 111 4.73 -8.57 19.54
N LYS A 112 4.16 -8.11 20.67
CA LYS A 112 4.90 -7.95 21.93
C LYS A 112 5.39 -9.29 22.49
N LEU A 113 4.58 -10.35 22.40
CA LEU A 113 4.97 -11.70 22.82
C LEU A 113 6.11 -12.27 21.97
N LEU A 114 6.21 -11.88 20.70
CA LEU A 114 7.34 -12.24 19.84
C LEU A 114 8.60 -11.42 20.15
N GLY A 115 8.50 -10.38 20.97
CA GLY A 115 9.64 -9.59 21.43
C GLY A 115 10.24 -8.68 20.36
N PHE A 116 9.48 -8.28 19.33
CA PHE A 116 9.97 -7.33 18.32
C PHE A 116 10.27 -5.96 18.94
N SER A 117 11.30 -5.31 18.41
CA SER A 117 11.92 -4.12 18.98
C SER A 117 11.33 -2.81 18.46
N PHE A 118 9.99 -2.78 18.41
CA PHE A 118 9.20 -1.64 17.97
C PHE A 118 9.19 -0.49 18.99
N ASP A 119 9.16 0.73 18.47
CA ASP A 119 8.83 1.94 19.21
C ASP A 119 7.31 2.10 19.29
N TRP A 120 6.71 1.54 20.35
CA TRP A 120 5.26 1.60 20.58
C TRP A 120 4.73 2.99 20.92
N ASP A 121 5.60 3.97 21.22
CA ASP A 121 5.17 5.36 21.44
C ASP A 121 4.90 6.08 20.10
N ARG A 122 5.28 5.48 18.98
CA ARG A 122 5.02 5.96 17.61
C ARG A 122 3.90 5.18 16.90
N GLU A 123 3.11 4.43 17.65
CA GLU A 123 2.01 3.63 17.11
C GLU A 123 0.91 4.50 16.49
N VAL A 124 0.44 4.11 15.30
CA VAL A 124 -0.68 4.77 14.61
C VAL A 124 -1.69 3.76 14.08
N ALA A 125 -2.95 4.16 13.97
CA ALA A 125 -3.99 3.42 13.25
C ALA A 125 -4.58 4.34 12.17
N THR A 126 -4.68 3.88 10.92
CA THR A 126 -5.14 4.74 9.81
C THR A 126 -6.59 5.18 9.96
N SER A 127 -7.38 4.46 10.76
CA SER A 127 -8.76 4.78 11.10
C SER A 127 -8.95 5.74 12.28
N ASP A 128 -7.86 6.20 12.91
CA ASP A 128 -7.91 7.23 13.94
C ASP A 128 -8.13 8.63 13.31
N PRO A 129 -9.08 9.44 13.82
CA PRO A 129 -9.24 10.84 13.40
C PRO A 129 -7.97 11.68 13.43
N ASP A 130 -7.08 11.45 14.40
CA ASP A 130 -5.81 12.19 14.49
C ASP A 130 -4.83 11.82 13.38
N TYR A 131 -5.00 10.65 12.76
CA TYR A 131 -4.28 10.23 11.57
C TYR A 131 -4.96 10.75 10.29
N TYR A 132 -6.20 10.31 10.01
CA TYR A 132 -6.81 10.55 8.69
C TYR A 132 -7.18 12.00 8.43
N ARG A 133 -7.24 12.87 9.45
CA ARG A 133 -7.37 14.32 9.27
C ARG A 133 -6.28 14.89 8.34
N TRP A 134 -5.08 14.32 8.40
CA TRP A 134 -3.96 14.73 7.54
C TRP A 134 -4.16 14.23 6.12
N THR A 135 -4.67 13.01 5.94
CA THR A 135 -5.05 12.47 4.63
C THR A 135 -6.14 13.33 3.97
N GLN A 136 -7.17 13.71 4.72
CA GLN A 136 -8.21 14.63 4.25
C GLN A 136 -7.62 15.99 3.87
N TRP A 137 -6.74 16.55 4.71
CA TRP A 137 -6.08 17.82 4.42
C TRP A 137 -5.22 17.75 3.15
N ILE A 138 -4.37 16.73 3.00
CA ILE A 138 -3.55 16.50 1.78
C ILE A 138 -4.44 16.39 0.55
N PHE A 139 -5.55 15.66 0.63
CA PHE A 139 -6.50 15.56 -0.47
C PHE A 139 -7.04 16.94 -0.89
N THR A 140 -7.37 17.83 0.06
CA THR A 140 -7.81 19.19 -0.29
C THR A 140 -6.72 20.01 -0.98
N LEU A 141 -5.45 19.79 -0.65
CA LEU A 141 -4.33 20.45 -1.33
C LEU A 141 -4.18 19.94 -2.76
N LEU A 142 -4.20 18.62 -2.96
CA LEU A 142 -4.16 17.99 -4.27
C LEU A 142 -5.32 18.45 -5.15
N TYR A 143 -6.53 18.54 -4.58
CA TYR A 143 -7.71 19.05 -5.28
C TYR A 143 -7.52 20.50 -5.74
N ARG A 144 -7.05 21.40 -4.84
CA ARG A 144 -6.78 22.80 -5.18
C ARG A 144 -5.71 22.97 -6.26
N GLN A 145 -4.78 22.02 -6.36
CA GLN A 145 -3.74 22.01 -7.38
C GLN A 145 -4.17 21.29 -8.68
N GLY A 146 -5.41 20.79 -8.77
CA GLY A 146 -5.90 20.04 -9.93
C GLY A 146 -5.30 18.65 -10.08
N LEU A 147 -4.62 18.15 -9.03
CA LEU A 147 -4.04 16.81 -8.96
C LEU A 147 -5.05 15.76 -8.46
N ALA A 148 -6.07 16.16 -7.72
CA ALA A 148 -7.27 15.37 -7.47
C ALA A 148 -8.44 15.99 -8.25
N TYR A 149 -9.23 15.18 -8.96
CA TYR A 149 -10.34 15.68 -9.80
C TYR A 149 -11.42 14.62 -9.94
N GLU A 150 -12.65 15.04 -10.22
CA GLU A 150 -13.73 14.12 -10.58
C GLU A 150 -13.74 13.89 -12.09
N ALA A 151 -13.93 12.64 -12.51
CA ALA A 151 -14.11 12.28 -13.91
C ALA A 151 -15.15 11.17 -14.06
N GLU A 152 -15.87 11.18 -15.18
CA GLU A 152 -16.65 10.01 -15.61
C GLU A 152 -15.72 9.08 -16.37
N MET A 153 -15.50 7.88 -15.82
CA MET A 153 -14.63 6.89 -16.41
C MET A 153 -15.29 5.52 -16.32
N ALA A 154 -14.95 4.63 -17.25
CA ALA A 154 -15.23 3.22 -17.06
C ALA A 154 -14.38 2.74 -15.87
N VAL A 155 -15.06 2.32 -14.80
CA VAL A 155 -14.44 1.86 -13.56
C VAL A 155 -14.67 0.36 -13.39
N ASN A 156 -13.82 -0.28 -12.59
CA ASN A 156 -13.98 -1.66 -12.21
C ASN A 156 -15.00 -1.72 -11.07
N TRP A 157 -16.23 -2.15 -11.35
CA TRP A 157 -17.30 -2.28 -10.35
C TRP A 157 -17.45 -3.74 -9.93
N CYS A 158 -17.44 -4.01 -8.63
CA CYS A 158 -17.72 -5.34 -8.09
C CYS A 158 -19.10 -5.36 -7.42
N PRO A 159 -20.15 -5.95 -8.05
CA PRO A 159 -21.50 -5.98 -7.48
C PRO A 159 -21.60 -6.70 -6.14
N ALA A 160 -20.79 -7.73 -5.93
CA ALA A 160 -20.79 -8.51 -4.69
C ALA A 160 -20.23 -7.73 -3.50
N LEU A 161 -19.23 -6.87 -3.75
CA LEU A 161 -18.64 -6.00 -2.74
C LEU A 161 -19.33 -4.63 -2.64
N GLY A 162 -20.13 -4.25 -3.64
CA GLY A 162 -20.83 -2.97 -3.66
C GLY A 162 -19.91 -1.76 -3.79
N THR A 163 -18.72 -1.92 -4.37
CA THR A 163 -17.72 -0.85 -4.51
C THR A 163 -17.02 -0.85 -5.86
N VAL A 164 -16.40 0.30 -6.16
CA VAL A 164 -15.42 0.46 -7.22
C VAL A 164 -14.05 -0.04 -6.73
N LEU A 165 -13.31 -0.69 -7.62
CA LEU A 165 -11.96 -1.22 -7.39
C LEU A 165 -10.96 -0.47 -8.29
N ALA A 166 -9.73 -0.30 -7.80
CA ALA A 166 -8.60 0.14 -8.61
C ALA A 166 -8.23 -0.93 -9.65
N ASN A 167 -7.31 -0.64 -10.57
CA ASN A 167 -6.85 -1.66 -11.52
C ASN A 167 -6.01 -2.74 -10.80
N GLU A 168 -5.27 -2.31 -9.79
CA GLU A 168 -4.42 -3.12 -8.92
C GLU A 168 -5.21 -4.14 -8.10
N GLU A 169 -6.49 -3.86 -7.81
CA GLU A 169 -7.38 -4.73 -7.04
C GLU A 169 -8.17 -5.72 -7.91
N VAL A 170 -7.88 -5.79 -9.21
CA VAL A 170 -8.55 -6.68 -10.18
C VAL A 170 -7.54 -7.62 -10.83
N LYS A 171 -7.77 -8.91 -10.69
CA LYS A 171 -6.94 -9.97 -11.28
C LYS A 171 -7.80 -10.90 -12.12
N ASP A 172 -7.46 -11.03 -13.41
CA ASP A 172 -8.17 -11.88 -14.37
C ASP A 172 -9.69 -11.62 -14.43
N GLY A 173 -10.09 -10.35 -14.27
CA GLY A 173 -11.50 -9.93 -14.25
C GLY A 173 -12.24 -10.21 -12.94
N LEU A 174 -11.53 -10.64 -11.89
CA LEU A 174 -12.06 -10.91 -10.55
C LEU A 174 -11.49 -9.93 -9.53
N SER A 175 -12.24 -9.64 -8.47
CA SER A 175 -11.75 -8.85 -7.34
C SER A 175 -10.68 -9.62 -6.56
N GLU A 176 -9.61 -8.92 -6.14
CA GLU A 176 -8.58 -9.51 -5.28
C GLU A 176 -9.20 -10.09 -3.99
N VAL A 177 -10.11 -9.35 -3.39
CA VAL A 177 -10.87 -9.79 -2.22
C VAL A 177 -12.07 -10.62 -2.65
N GLY A 178 -12.10 -11.90 -2.26
CA GLY A 178 -13.25 -12.79 -2.44
C GLY A 178 -13.45 -13.35 -3.86
N SER A 179 -12.62 -12.96 -4.83
CA SER A 179 -12.64 -13.50 -6.20
C SER A 179 -13.99 -13.35 -6.91
N HIS A 180 -14.64 -12.20 -6.73
CA HIS A 180 -15.95 -11.92 -7.31
C HIS A 180 -15.82 -11.31 -8.71
N PRO A 181 -16.73 -11.60 -9.66
CA PRO A 181 -16.71 -10.99 -10.98
C PRO A 181 -16.75 -9.46 -10.95
N VAL A 182 -15.90 -8.84 -11.76
CA VAL A 182 -15.80 -7.39 -11.92
C VAL A 182 -16.35 -6.99 -13.29
N VAL A 183 -17.17 -5.95 -13.32
CA VAL A 183 -17.76 -5.41 -14.55
C VAL A 183 -17.29 -3.98 -14.77
N ARG A 184 -17.09 -3.60 -16.03
CA ARG A 184 -16.76 -2.22 -16.40
C ARG A 184 -18.04 -1.40 -16.48
N LYS A 185 -18.13 -0.34 -15.69
CA LYS A 185 -19.30 0.56 -15.68
C LYS A 185 -18.84 2.02 -15.73
N PRO A 186 -19.45 2.89 -16.57
CA PRO A 186 -19.19 4.32 -16.50
C PRO A 186 -19.76 4.87 -15.18
N MET A 187 -18.90 5.49 -14.37
CA MET A 187 -19.28 6.12 -13.11
C MET A 187 -18.42 7.36 -12.88
N LYS A 188 -19.03 8.37 -12.23
CA LYS A 188 -18.30 9.53 -11.72
C LYS A 188 -17.48 9.11 -10.49
N GLN A 189 -16.17 9.32 -10.50
CA GLN A 189 -15.26 8.96 -9.41
C GLN A 189 -14.20 10.05 -9.19
N TRP A 190 -13.59 10.03 -8.01
CA TRP A 190 -12.38 10.80 -7.72
C TRP A 190 -11.16 10.11 -8.28
N MET A 191 -10.33 10.86 -9.00
CA MET A 191 -9.09 10.40 -9.62
C MET A 191 -7.92 11.23 -9.12
N LEU A 192 -6.77 10.59 -8.96
CA LEU A 192 -5.50 11.27 -8.77
C LEU A 192 -4.74 11.30 -10.09
N ARG A 193 -4.16 12.46 -10.43
CA ARG A 193 -3.40 12.69 -11.67
C ARG A 193 -1.98 12.12 -11.58
N ILE A 194 -1.87 10.86 -11.19
CA ILE A 194 -0.59 10.14 -11.09
C ILE A 194 0.15 10.09 -12.42
N THR A 195 -0.59 10.08 -13.55
CA THR A 195 -0.01 10.10 -14.90
C THR A 195 0.82 11.36 -15.20
N SER A 196 0.56 12.49 -14.52
CA SER A 196 1.42 13.67 -14.61
C SER A 196 2.80 13.47 -13.99
N TYR A 197 2.97 12.40 -13.21
CA TYR A 197 4.24 12.00 -12.60
C TYR A 197 4.80 10.71 -13.19
N ALA A 198 4.18 10.12 -14.23
CA ALA A 198 4.58 8.82 -14.76
C ALA A 198 6.03 8.78 -15.25
N GLU A 199 6.48 9.85 -15.94
CA GLU A 199 7.87 9.95 -16.42
C GLU A 199 8.86 9.95 -15.27
N ARG A 200 8.62 10.83 -14.29
CA ARG A 200 9.46 10.91 -13.09
C ARG A 200 9.44 9.60 -12.28
N LEU A 201 8.26 8.98 -12.10
CA LEU A 201 8.14 7.69 -11.42
C LEU A 201 8.92 6.57 -12.14
N LEU A 202 9.14 6.69 -13.44
CA LEU A 202 9.91 5.74 -14.23
C LEU A 202 11.42 6.02 -14.15
N GLU A 203 11.82 7.29 -14.33
CA GLU A 203 13.21 7.74 -14.27
C GLU A 203 13.81 7.57 -12.87
N ASP A 204 13.06 7.96 -11.82
CA ASP A 204 13.52 7.89 -10.42
C ASP A 204 13.77 6.44 -9.96
N LEU A 205 13.32 5.40 -10.69
CA LEU A 205 13.63 3.99 -10.37
C LEU A 205 15.12 3.66 -10.48
N ASP A 206 15.85 4.34 -11.37
CA ASP A 206 17.27 4.07 -11.60
C ASP A 206 18.15 4.47 -10.41
N ASP A 207 17.68 5.41 -9.60
CA ASP A 207 18.36 5.89 -8.38
C ASP A 207 18.04 5.03 -7.14
N LEU A 208 17.11 4.06 -7.25
CA LEU A 208 16.71 3.22 -6.12
C LEU A 208 17.64 2.01 -5.94
N ASP A 209 18.13 1.84 -4.72
CA ASP A 209 18.79 0.61 -4.24
C ASP A 209 17.76 -0.50 -3.94
N TRP A 210 16.98 -0.84 -4.97
CA TRP A 210 15.93 -1.87 -4.93
C TRP A 210 16.30 -3.03 -5.85
N PRO A 211 15.82 -4.26 -5.56
CA PRO A 211 16.01 -5.39 -6.46
C PRO A 211 15.50 -5.10 -7.88
N ASP A 212 16.28 -5.46 -8.90
CA ASP A 212 15.95 -5.14 -10.30
C ASP A 212 14.59 -5.69 -10.73
N TYR A 213 14.22 -6.89 -10.26
CA TYR A 213 12.91 -7.47 -10.57
C TYR A 213 11.73 -6.62 -10.07
N ILE A 214 11.88 -5.91 -8.94
CA ILE A 214 10.83 -5.00 -8.44
C ILE A 214 10.77 -3.75 -9.32
N LYS A 215 11.92 -3.19 -9.68
CA LYS A 215 11.99 -2.05 -10.61
C LYS A 215 11.34 -2.41 -11.95
N ASP A 216 11.64 -3.60 -12.49
CA ASP A 216 11.06 -4.06 -13.76
C ASP A 216 9.55 -4.26 -13.69
N LEU A 217 9.01 -4.77 -12.57
CA LEU A 217 7.56 -4.82 -12.35
C LEU A 217 6.93 -3.41 -12.41
N GLN A 218 7.57 -2.41 -11.79
CA GLN A 218 7.09 -1.03 -11.83
C GLN A 218 7.20 -0.42 -13.25
N ARG A 219 8.31 -0.65 -13.97
CA ARG A 219 8.48 -0.17 -15.36
C ARG A 219 7.40 -0.75 -16.28
N ASN A 220 7.13 -2.05 -16.15
CA ASN A 220 6.10 -2.74 -16.93
C ASN A 220 4.69 -2.26 -16.56
N TRP A 221 4.45 -1.96 -15.28
CA TRP A 221 3.17 -1.41 -14.80
C TRP A 221 2.90 0.00 -15.34
N ILE A 222 3.91 0.89 -15.30
CA ILE A 222 3.81 2.24 -15.86
C ILE A 222 3.62 2.18 -17.38
N GLY A 223 4.32 1.25 -18.05
CA GLY A 223 4.04 0.89 -19.45
C GLY A 223 4.28 2.04 -20.44
N ARG A 224 5.32 2.86 -20.24
CA ARG A 224 5.67 3.94 -21.17
C ARG A 224 5.91 3.35 -22.56
N SER A 225 5.27 3.95 -23.56
CA SER A 225 5.49 3.59 -24.96
C SER A 225 5.63 4.83 -25.82
N GLU A 226 6.50 4.73 -26.83
CA GLU A 226 6.71 5.76 -27.83
C GLU A 226 6.13 5.27 -29.16
N GLY A 227 5.47 6.16 -29.88
CA GLY A 227 4.68 5.80 -31.06
C GLY A 227 4.27 7.02 -31.86
N ALA A 228 3.31 6.81 -32.76
CA ALA A 228 2.77 7.88 -33.60
C ALA A 228 1.25 7.89 -33.56
N ASP A 229 0.70 9.10 -33.50
CA ASP A 229 -0.69 9.37 -33.87
C ASP A 229 -0.82 9.40 -35.39
N VAL A 230 -1.79 8.66 -35.93
CA VAL A 230 -2.06 8.61 -37.37
C VAL A 230 -3.52 8.96 -37.62
N ASP A 231 -3.74 9.97 -38.45
CA ASP A 231 -5.07 10.44 -38.83
C ASP A 231 -5.51 9.81 -40.17
N PHE A 232 -6.54 8.96 -40.13
CA PHE A 232 -7.15 8.37 -41.30
C PHE A 232 -8.38 9.15 -41.77
N PRO A 233 -8.47 9.58 -43.05
CA PRO A 233 -9.66 10.25 -43.55
C PRO A 233 -10.83 9.25 -43.65
N VAL A 234 -12.01 9.67 -43.18
CA VAL A 234 -13.24 8.87 -43.31
C VAL A 234 -13.87 9.17 -44.67
N LYS A 235 -14.02 8.15 -45.51
CA LYS A 235 -14.58 8.30 -46.87
C LYS A 235 -15.97 8.97 -46.82
N GLY A 236 -16.14 10.06 -47.56
CA GLY A 236 -17.42 10.79 -47.63
C GLY A 236 -17.70 11.70 -46.43
N SER A 237 -16.68 12.02 -45.62
CA SER A 237 -16.80 12.93 -44.47
C SER A 237 -15.54 13.78 -44.34
N GLU A 238 -15.66 14.95 -43.69
CA GLU A 238 -14.50 15.74 -43.25
C GLU A 238 -13.87 15.17 -41.96
N ARG A 239 -14.49 14.16 -41.36
CA ARG A 239 -13.98 13.52 -40.15
C ARG A 239 -12.70 12.74 -40.43
N ARG A 240 -11.82 12.75 -39.44
CA ARG A 240 -10.62 11.92 -39.37
C ARG A 240 -10.70 10.99 -38.17
N LEU A 241 -10.32 9.73 -38.37
CA LEU A 241 -10.14 8.76 -37.31
C LEU A 241 -8.67 8.79 -36.89
N ARG A 242 -8.41 9.30 -35.68
CA ARG A 242 -7.06 9.27 -35.08
C ARG A 242 -6.86 7.93 -34.37
N ILE A 243 -5.79 7.24 -34.70
CA ILE A 243 -5.30 6.09 -33.95
C ILE A 243 -3.93 6.39 -33.37
N PHE A 244 -3.51 5.61 -32.36
CA PHE A 244 -2.15 5.56 -31.86
C PHE A 244 -1.54 4.19 -32.16
N THR A 245 -0.28 4.13 -32.56
CA THR A 245 0.47 2.87 -32.67
C THR A 245 1.92 3.04 -32.20
N THR A 246 2.44 2.02 -31.51
CA THR A 246 3.86 1.89 -31.18
C THR A 246 4.67 1.27 -32.32
N ARG A 247 4.01 0.82 -33.39
CA ARG A 247 4.59 0.21 -34.58
C ARG A 247 4.15 0.92 -35.85
N PRO A 248 4.53 2.20 -36.04
CA PRO A 248 4.20 2.93 -37.26
C PRO A 248 4.86 2.32 -38.51
N ASP A 249 5.94 1.55 -38.33
CA ASP A 249 6.62 0.81 -39.40
C ASP A 249 5.71 -0.23 -40.08
N THR A 250 4.72 -0.79 -39.37
CA THR A 250 3.79 -1.79 -39.93
C THR A 250 2.53 -1.19 -40.57
N MET A 251 2.45 0.14 -40.71
CA MET A 251 1.22 0.84 -41.12
C MET A 251 0.67 0.39 -42.49
N PHE A 252 1.56 0.11 -43.44
CA PHE A 252 1.16 -0.35 -44.79
C PHE A 252 0.53 -1.74 -44.80
N GLY A 253 0.67 -2.51 -43.72
CA GLY A 253 0.04 -3.82 -43.53
C GLY A 253 -1.32 -3.78 -42.84
N ALA A 254 -1.82 -2.61 -42.46
CA ALA A 254 -3.12 -2.49 -41.79
C ALA A 254 -4.26 -2.86 -42.75
N THR A 255 -5.00 -3.93 -42.43
CA THR A 255 -6.12 -4.45 -43.26
C THR A 255 -7.50 -4.04 -42.74
N TYR A 256 -7.60 -3.65 -41.47
CA TYR A 256 -8.81 -3.13 -40.84
C TYR A 256 -8.45 -2.30 -39.59
N MET A 257 -9.45 -1.62 -39.01
CA MET A 257 -9.33 -0.83 -37.77
C MET A 257 -10.44 -1.28 -36.79
N VAL A 258 -10.15 -1.26 -35.48
CA VAL A 258 -11.08 -1.60 -34.38
C VAL A 258 -11.13 -0.45 -33.40
#